data_AF-A0A7C4B5N0-F1
#
_entry.id   AF-A0A7C4B5N0-F1
#
_cell.length_a   1.000
_cell.length_b   1.000
_cell.length_c   1.000
_cell.angle_alpha   90.00
_cell.angle_beta   90.00
_cell.angle_gamma   90.00
#
_symmetry.space_group_name_H-M   'P 1'
#
loop_
_entity.id
_entity.type
_entity.pdbx_description
1 polymer ?
#
loop_
_entity_poly.entity_id
_entity_poly.type
_entity_poly.pdbx_seq_one_letter_code
_entity_poly.pdbx_strand_id
1 'polypeptide(L)'
;MRVNEVYIAFLVAVFGIFIVALSIGIIPWKPSFAIGCGLVIVGLGIGGYCFLTRDVKFYLTWCFILTITGLASISWEFINPMFWIGILITILALVLLIPSKR
;
A
#
# COMPACT_ATOMS: atom_id res chain seq x y z
N MET A 1 19.42 -0.63 -17.35
CA MET A 1 18.47 0.14 -16.54
C MET A 1 18.88 0.02 -15.09
N ARG A 2 18.87 1.12 -14.34
CA ARG A 2 19.14 1.08 -12.89
C ARG A 2 18.00 0.31 -12.21
N VAL A 3 18.28 -0.44 -11.14
CA VAL A 3 17.27 -1.26 -10.41
C VAL A 3 16.00 -0.47 -10.09
N ASN A 4 16.15 0.82 -9.75
CA ASN A 4 15.04 1.72 -9.46
C ASN A 4 14.13 1.98 -10.67
N GLU A 5 14.68 2.07 -11.89
CA GLU A 5 13.90 2.32 -13.12
C GLU A 5 13.04 1.11 -13.47
N VAL A 6 13.61 -0.09 -13.33
CA VAL A 6 12.88 -1.35 -13.55
C VAL A 6 11.74 -1.49 -12.53
N TYR A 7 12.01 -1.13 -11.27
CA TYR A 7 11.02 -1.17 -10.22
C TYR A 7 9.85 -0.19 -10.45
N ILE A 8 10.16 1.05 -10.86
CA ILE A 8 9.14 2.05 -11.20
C ILE A 8 8.32 1.59 -12.40
N ALA A 9 8.98 1.08 -13.46
CA ALA A 9 8.28 0.55 -14.62
C ALA A 9 7.33 -0.61 -14.26
N PHE A 10 7.76 -1.50 -13.36
CA PHE A 10 6.91 -2.56 -12.84
C PHE A 10 5.69 -2.02 -12.09
N LEU A 11 5.86 -1.03 -11.20
CA LEU A 11 4.73 -0.42 -10.49
C LEU A 11 3.74 0.26 -11.43
N VAL A 12 4.23 0.97 -12.44
CA VAL A 12 3.39 1.60 -13.47
C VAL A 12 2.62 0.53 -14.25
N ALA A 13 3.26 -0.59 -14.61
CA ALA A 13 2.59 -1.70 -15.27
C ALA A 13 1.49 -2.32 -14.40
N VAL A 14 1.76 -2.58 -13.12
CA VAL A 14 0.76 -3.10 -12.17
C VAL A 14 -0.43 -2.15 -12.03
N PHE A 15 -0.17 -0.84 -11.89
CA PHE A 15 -1.23 0.16 -11.77
C PHE A 15 -2.04 0.29 -13.08
N GLY A 16 -1.38 0.21 -14.23
CA GLY A 16 -2.03 0.21 -15.54
C GLY A 16 -2.94 -1.02 -15.74
N ILE A 17 -2.46 -2.22 -15.40
CA ILE A 17 -3.26 -3.45 -15.44
C ILE A 17 -4.48 -3.33 -14.53
N PHE A 18 -4.32 -2.76 -13.34
CA PHE A 18 -5.43 -2.53 -12.41
C PHE A 18 -6.49 -1.58 -13.00
N ILE A 19 -6.09 -0.47 -13.61
CA ILE A 19 -7.01 0.46 -14.29
C ILE A 19 -7.74 -0.24 -15.44
N VAL A 20 -7.03 -1.01 -16.25
CA VAL A 20 -7.64 -1.78 -17.34
C VAL A 20 -8.66 -2.77 -16.77
N ALA A 21 -8.32 -3.52 -15.73
CA ALA A 21 -9.22 -4.49 -15.08
C ALA A 21 -10.49 -3.83 -14.51
N LEU A 22 -10.37 -2.62 -13.94
CA LEU A 22 -11.53 -1.81 -13.52
C LEU A 22 -12.38 -1.40 -14.73
N SER A 23 -11.75 -0.96 -15.83
CA SER A 23 -12.47 -0.46 -17.02
C SER A 23 -13.27 -1.54 -17.74
N ILE A 24 -12.80 -2.78 -17.73
CA ILE A 24 -13.49 -3.93 -18.35
C ILE A 24 -14.40 -4.69 -17.37
N GLY A 25 -14.56 -4.19 -16.14
CA GLY A 25 -15.49 -4.72 -15.16
C GLY A 25 -15.09 -6.05 -14.50
N ILE A 26 -13.83 -6.49 -14.66
CA ILE A 26 -13.30 -7.65 -13.91
C ILE A 26 -13.31 -7.35 -12.41
N ILE A 27 -13.03 -6.09 -12.06
CA ILE A 27 -13.05 -5.61 -10.69
C ILE A 27 -14.30 -4.74 -10.48
N PRO A 28 -15.06 -4.94 -9.39
CA PRO A 28 -16.28 -4.16 -9.13
C PRO A 28 -15.97 -2.66 -9.04
N TRP A 29 -16.74 -1.87 -9.80
CA TRP A 29 -16.61 -0.41 -9.87
C TRP A 29 -17.27 0.29 -8.68
N LYS A 30 -16.98 -0.19 -7.46
CA LYS A 30 -17.38 0.46 -6.23
C LYS A 30 -16.29 1.46 -5.83
N PRO A 31 -16.59 2.77 -5.67
CA PRO A 31 -15.56 3.78 -5.43
C PRO A 31 -14.65 3.46 -4.24
N SER A 32 -15.22 2.99 -3.12
CA SER A 32 -14.43 2.60 -1.93
C SER A 32 -13.49 1.42 -2.19
N PHE A 33 -13.94 0.43 -2.97
CA PHE A 33 -13.15 -0.72 -3.36
C PHE A 33 -12.03 -0.33 -4.31
N ALA A 34 -12.34 0.44 -5.36
CA ALA A 34 -11.36 0.89 -6.34
C ALA A 34 -10.27 1.77 -5.71
N ILE A 35 -10.67 2.74 -4.88
CA ILE A 35 -9.73 3.57 -4.12
C ILE A 35 -8.91 2.70 -3.15
N GLY A 36 -9.56 1.79 -2.45
CA GLY A 36 -8.89 0.91 -1.49
C GLY A 36 -7.83 0.02 -2.15
N CYS A 37 -8.14 -0.60 -3.29
CA CYS A 37 -7.18 -1.36 -4.07
C CYS A 37 -6.02 -0.49 -4.58
N GLY A 38 -6.31 0.72 -5.07
CA GLY A 38 -5.27 1.67 -5.48
C GLY A 38 -4.31 2.00 -4.33
N LEU A 39 -4.84 2.28 -3.14
CA LEU A 39 -4.04 2.55 -1.94
C LEU A 39 -3.18 1.35 -1.53
N VAL A 40 -3.73 0.13 -1.61
CA VAL A 40 -2.96 -1.10 -1.34
C VAL A 40 -1.81 -1.27 -2.34
N ILE A 41 -2.07 -1.07 -3.64
CA ILE A 41 -1.02 -1.19 -4.67
C ILE A 41 0.10 -0.17 -4.41
N VAL A 42 -0.25 1.09 -4.11
CA VAL A 42 0.75 2.12 -3.81
C VAL A 42 1.49 1.81 -2.50
N GLY A 43 0.78 1.36 -1.46
CA GLY A 43 1.37 0.96 -0.18
C GLY A 43 2.40 -0.15 -0.34
N LEU A 44 2.03 -1.23 -1.03
CA LEU A 44 2.96 -2.33 -1.35
C LEU A 44 4.12 -1.86 -2.24
N GLY A 45 3.87 -0.96 -3.18
CA GLY A 45 4.91 -0.37 -4.03
C GLY A 45 5.92 0.47 -3.26
N ILE A 46 5.47 1.21 -2.24
CA ILE A 46 6.36 1.93 -1.33
C ILE A 46 7.12 0.94 -0.43
N GLY A 47 6.45 -0.13 0.02
CA GLY A 47 7.04 -1.23 0.78
C GLY A 47 8.18 -1.94 0.03
N GLY A 48 8.00 -2.24 -1.26
CA GLY A 48 9.08 -2.81 -2.07
C GLY A 48 10.23 -1.83 -2.31
N TYR A 49 9.93 -0.53 -2.44
CA TYR A 49 10.98 0.51 -2.56
C TYR A 49 11.80 0.65 -1.29
N CYS A 50 11.21 0.36 -0.13
CA CYS A 50 11.90 0.36 1.17
C CYS A 50 13.19 -0.49 1.14
N PHE A 51 13.17 -1.65 0.49
CA PHE A 51 14.34 -2.54 0.37
C PHE A 51 15.46 -1.99 -0.51
N LEU A 52 15.18 -0.97 -1.33
CA LEU A 52 16.14 -0.34 -2.24
C LEU A 52 16.74 0.95 -1.65
N THR A 53 16.22 1.44 -0.53
CA THR A 53 16.62 2.72 0.06
C THR A 53 17.25 2.58 1.45
N ARG A 54 17.88 3.67 1.91
CA ARG A 54 18.42 3.74 3.28
C ARG A 54 17.37 4.21 4.30
N ASP A 55 16.35 4.95 3.87
CA ASP A 55 15.32 5.53 4.75
C ASP A 55 14.18 4.55 5.09
N VAL A 56 14.54 3.35 5.51
CA VAL A 56 13.63 2.20 5.69
C VAL A 56 12.40 2.58 6.52
N LYS A 57 12.58 3.26 7.67
CA LYS A 57 11.47 3.64 8.56
C LYS A 57 10.39 4.48 7.89
N PHE A 58 10.80 5.45 7.08
CA PHE A 58 9.87 6.38 6.43
C PHE A 58 9.01 5.62 5.42
N TYR A 59 9.65 4.83 4.55
CA TYR A 59 8.94 4.02 3.55
C TYR A 59 8.08 2.92 4.18
N LEU A 60 8.55 2.26 5.25
CA LEU A 60 7.75 1.26 5.96
C LEU A 60 6.49 1.87 6.59
N THR A 61 6.62 3.06 7.19
CA THR A 61 5.50 3.79 7.79
C THR A 61 4.42 4.07 6.75
N TRP A 62 4.79 4.65 5.61
CA TRP A 62 3.85 4.96 4.54
C TRP A 62 3.27 3.71 3.87
N CYS A 63 4.07 2.65 3.72
CA CYS A 63 3.60 1.35 3.26
C CYS A 63 2.42 0.85 4.11
N PHE A 64 2.58 0.84 5.44
CA PHE A 64 1.53 0.35 6.34
C PHE A 64 0.33 1.27 6.39
N ILE A 65 0.52 2.60 6.44
CA ILE A 65 -0.59 3.56 6.42
C ILE A 65 -1.45 3.33 5.18
N LEU A 66 -0.84 3.37 3.99
CA LEU A 66 -1.59 3.26 2.73
C LEU A 66 -2.23 1.88 2.56
N THR A 67 -1.52 0.81 2.91
CA THR A 67 -2.05 -0.56 2.79
C THR A 67 -3.23 -0.77 3.73
N ILE A 68 -3.12 -0.34 4.99
CA ILE A 68 -4.19 -0.53 5.98
C ILE A 68 -5.37 0.38 5.69
N THR A 69 -5.15 1.64 5.29
CA THR A 69 -6.25 2.52 4.85
C THR A 69 -6.95 1.95 3.61
N GLY A 70 -6.21 1.35 2.68
CA GLY A 70 -6.78 0.69 1.53
C GLY A 70 -7.61 -0.53 1.90
N LEU A 71 -7.09 -1.41 2.76
CA LEU A 71 -7.82 -2.57 3.29
C LEU A 71 -9.06 -2.17 4.08
N ALA A 72 -8.97 -1.11 4.90
CA ALA A 72 -10.11 -0.55 5.62
C ALA A 72 -11.19 -0.06 4.65
N SER A 73 -10.80 0.58 3.54
CA SER A 73 -11.75 1.06 2.53
C SER A 73 -12.43 -0.08 1.76
N ILE A 74 -11.70 -1.18 1.50
CA ILE A 74 -12.24 -2.39 0.85
C ILE A 74 -13.23 -3.12 1.76
N SER A 75 -12.90 -3.21 3.06
CA SER A 75 -13.62 -4.05 4.02
C SER A 75 -14.55 -3.29 4.96
N TRP A 76 -14.76 -1.98 4.75
CA TRP A 76 -15.54 -1.11 5.63
C TRP A 76 -16.95 -1.65 5.93
N GLU A 77 -17.55 -2.38 4.98
CA GLU A 77 -18.88 -2.96 5.12
C GLU A 77 -18.93 -4.22 5.97
N PHE A 78 -17.78 -4.87 6.16
CA PHE A 78 -17.67 -6.16 6.85
C PHE A 78 -16.90 -6.08 8.17
N ILE A 79 -15.97 -5.12 8.27
CA ILE A 79 -15.03 -5.00 9.39
C ILE A 79 -15.13 -3.60 9.98
N ASN A 80 -15.21 -3.53 11.30
CA ASN A 80 -15.23 -2.26 12.02
C ASN A 80 -13.95 -1.45 11.72
N PRO A 81 -14.05 -0.19 11.27
CA PRO A 81 -12.88 0.66 10.99
C PRO A 81 -11.91 0.81 12.16
N MET A 82 -12.42 0.76 13.39
CA MET A 82 -11.60 0.83 14.60
C MET A 82 -10.65 -0.36 14.73
N PHE A 83 -11.01 -1.53 14.18
CA PHE A 83 -10.13 -2.69 14.13
C PHE A 83 -8.89 -2.41 13.28
N TRP A 84 -9.07 -1.82 12.10
CA TRP A 84 -7.96 -1.44 11.22
C TRP A 84 -7.08 -0.36 11.82
N ILE A 85 -7.68 0.62 12.51
CA ILE A 85 -6.93 1.65 13.26
C ILE A 85 -6.09 0.99 14.36
N GLY A 86 -6.65 0.04 15.10
CA GLY A 86 -5.92 -0.74 16.10
C GLY A 86 -4.70 -1.45 15.50
N ILE A 87 -4.90 -2.19 14.40
CA ILE A 87 -3.81 -2.86 13.67
C ILE A 87 -2.74 -1.86 13.23
N LEU A 88 -3.16 -0.72 12.65
CA LEU A 88 -2.23 0.31 12.19
C LEU A 88 -1.36 0.83 13.34
N ILE A 89 -1.97 1.16 14.48
CA ILE A 89 -1.24 1.66 15.65
C ILE A 89 -0.25 0.59 16.16
N THR A 90 -0.68 -0.67 16.29
CA THR A 90 0.19 -1.75 16.73
C THR A 90 1.39 -1.93 15.80
N ILE A 91 1.16 -1.92 14.48
CA ILE A 91 2.24 -2.07 13.50
C ILE A 91 3.18 -0.87 13.53
N LEU A 92 2.66 0.36 13.56
CA LEU A 92 3.48 1.57 13.63
C LEU A 92 4.33 1.60 14.90
N ALA A 93 3.80 1.14 16.03
CA ALA A 93 4.58 0.97 17.26
C ALA A 93 5.76 0.00 17.07
N LEU A 94 5.56 -1.10 16.34
CA LEU A 94 6.65 -2.03 15.99
C LEU A 94 7.69 -1.38 15.05
N VAL A 95 7.26 -0.55 14.10
CA VAL A 95 8.18 0.18 13.19
C VAL A 95 9.08 1.14 13.97
N LEU A 96 8.57 1.76 15.06
CA LEU A 96 9.38 2.64 15.90
C LEU A 96 10.55 1.91 16.57
N LEU A 97 10.37 0.63 16.91
CA LEU A 97 11.39 -0.22 17.55
C LEU A 97 12.54 -0.61 16.60
N ILE A 98 12.33 -0.53 15.28
CA ILE A 98 13.40 -0.78 14.31
C ILE A 98 14.50 0.26 14.56
N PRO A 99 15.79 -0.09 14.64
CA PRO A 99 16.85 0.90 14.80
C PRO A 99 16.93 1.79 13.55
N SER A 100 16.98 3.10 13.75
CA SER A 100 17.19 4.05 12.65
C SER A 100 18.66 4.03 12.29
N LYS A 101 19.04 3.22 11.29
CA LYS A 101 20.36 3.37 10.67
C LYS A 101 20.33 4.64 9.80
N ARG A 102 20.79 5.76 10.36
CA ARG A 102 21.28 6.87 9.55
C ARG A 102 22.59 6.47 8.91
#